data_AF-A0A8G1RM38-F1
#
_entry.id   AF-A0A8G1RM38-F1
#
_cell.length_a   1.000
_cell.length_b   1.000
_cell.length_c   1.000
_cell.angle_alpha   90.00
_cell.angle_beta   90.00
_cell.angle_gamma   90.00
#
_symmetry.space_group_name_H-M   'P 1'
#
loop_
_entity.id
_entity.type
_entity.pdbx_description
1 polymer ?
#
loop_
_entity_poly.entity_id
_entity_poly.type
_entity_poly.pdbx_seq_one_letter_code
_entity_poly.pdbx_strand_id
1 'polypeptide(L)'
;MRAFRLLQTFLGLAPLATANIVTFSPSTAHPNLTYSVTVPDTTTQQNGGAIYLQIRAPRSLQWVALGQGTGMAGANIFVVYAGASATNLTLSPRLGRGHIEPQYTELANATLLPSSSLTDDTIEANILCTNCLASWSSPSSTRYPPSAPSAPFIWAYHTGDPLPSASPQETITIHTEMGSTTLDLTKAQFSAPSPANATNTEFNPFNPTSASTTSTPQNHSGTSLPSPTKTRSLLIVHGTLMALAFLLCFPLFALPIPLGVRYNIPALHAPLQLFTLCLTIVGLGTGVYLATTVSTIKHAHPIIGIILVGVLVLFQPLAGYLQHRHWRREGAKSVFGYVHRWVGRGAIVLGMVNGGLGFGLAGRGMGGVGSRNVPVAAVVVYCVVAGLVCAVYVMGVVWGKTKVFHREGDRSKEEGGERGSGSGSGSGDGAGKRGGAHREKI
;
A
#
# COMPACT_ATOMS: atom_id res chain seq x y z
N MET A 1 -14.34 70.50 -56.86
CA MET A 1 -13.78 69.15 -56.65
C MET A 1 -13.35 69.02 -55.18
N ARG A 2 -14.14 68.36 -54.34
CA ARG A 2 -13.81 68.11 -52.92
C ARG A 2 -13.37 66.66 -52.79
N ALA A 3 -12.13 66.43 -52.40
CA ALA A 3 -11.55 65.11 -52.21
C ALA A 3 -12.04 64.51 -50.88
N PHE A 4 -12.77 63.39 -50.95
CA PHE A 4 -13.10 62.55 -49.80
C PHE A 4 -11.87 61.70 -49.45
N ARG A 5 -11.31 61.88 -48.25
CA ARG A 5 -10.34 60.95 -47.66
C ARG A 5 -11.11 59.79 -47.02
N LEU A 6 -10.97 58.58 -47.57
CA LEU A 6 -11.40 57.34 -46.92
C LEU A 6 -10.42 57.02 -45.78
N LEU A 7 -10.94 56.99 -44.56
CA LEU A 7 -10.24 56.51 -43.38
C LEU A 7 -10.40 54.98 -43.34
N GLN A 8 -9.34 54.23 -43.67
CA GLN A 8 -9.30 52.78 -43.50
C GLN A 8 -9.07 52.45 -42.02
N THR A 9 -10.12 52.04 -41.32
CA THR A 9 -10.03 51.39 -40.01
C THR A 9 -9.51 49.96 -40.20
N PHE A 10 -8.24 49.71 -39.87
CA PHE A 10 -7.72 48.36 -39.68
C PHE A 10 -8.33 47.78 -38.39
N LEU A 11 -9.31 46.89 -38.52
CA LEU A 11 -9.65 45.94 -37.44
C LEU A 11 -8.49 44.94 -37.35
N GLY A 12 -7.62 45.10 -36.36
CA GLY A 12 -6.62 44.11 -36.04
C GLY A 12 -7.30 42.83 -35.56
N LEU A 13 -7.20 41.73 -36.31
CA LEU A 13 -7.51 40.41 -35.79
C LEU A 13 -6.48 40.10 -34.70
N ALA A 14 -6.89 40.12 -33.44
CA ALA A 14 -6.10 39.55 -32.37
C ALA A 14 -5.92 38.05 -32.64
N PRO A 15 -4.68 37.51 -32.59
CA PRO A 15 -4.47 36.08 -32.74
C PRO A 15 -5.25 35.34 -31.65
N LEU A 16 -6.12 34.40 -32.04
CA LEU A 16 -6.70 33.47 -31.09
C LEU A 16 -5.55 32.62 -30.52
N ALA A 17 -5.25 32.79 -29.24
CA ALA A 17 -4.38 31.87 -28.53
C ALA A 17 -5.01 30.46 -28.60
N THR A 18 -4.21 29.44 -28.85
CA THR A 18 -4.65 28.04 -28.79
C THR A 18 -3.95 27.40 -27.60
N ALA A 19 -4.72 27.01 -26.58
CA ALA A 19 -4.16 26.33 -25.42
C ALA A 19 -4.23 24.82 -25.58
N ASN A 20 -3.07 24.15 -25.58
CA ASN A 20 -3.05 22.70 -25.42
C ASN A 20 -3.16 22.35 -23.94
N ILE A 21 -4.17 21.54 -23.63
CA ILE A 21 -4.53 21.16 -22.27
C ILE A 21 -4.40 19.66 -22.15
N VAL A 22 -3.64 19.21 -21.15
CA VAL A 22 -3.62 17.80 -20.75
C VAL A 22 -4.64 17.60 -19.64
N THR A 23 -5.57 16.67 -19.85
CA THR A 23 -6.65 16.36 -18.91
C THR A 23 -6.66 14.87 -18.58
N PHE A 24 -6.92 14.53 -17.32
CA PHE A 24 -7.14 13.15 -16.88
C PHE A 24 -8.27 13.03 -15.85
N SER A 25 -8.94 11.88 -15.85
CA SER A 25 -10.04 11.54 -14.92
C SER A 25 -9.73 10.21 -14.23
N PRO A 26 -9.17 10.23 -13.02
CA PRO A 26 -8.55 9.03 -12.46
C PRO A 26 -9.50 8.17 -11.62
N SER A 27 -10.63 8.73 -11.13
CA SER A 27 -11.56 8.00 -10.28
C SER A 27 -12.62 7.28 -11.11
N THR A 28 -12.79 5.98 -10.84
CA THR A 28 -13.92 5.21 -11.39
C THR A 28 -15.23 5.48 -10.63
N ALA A 29 -15.15 5.93 -9.38
CA ALA A 29 -16.32 6.27 -8.57
C ALA A 29 -16.88 7.65 -8.94
N HIS A 30 -16.00 8.58 -9.34
CA HIS A 30 -16.37 9.93 -9.77
C HIS A 30 -15.82 10.20 -11.18
N PRO A 31 -16.50 9.74 -12.25
CA PRO A 31 -16.03 9.94 -13.62
C PRO A 31 -15.96 11.42 -14.02
N ASN A 32 -16.73 12.27 -13.34
CA ASN A 32 -16.75 13.72 -13.54
C ASN A 32 -15.63 14.46 -12.76
N LEU A 33 -14.81 13.74 -11.98
CA LEU A 33 -13.61 14.30 -11.37
C LEU A 33 -12.51 14.39 -12.43
N THR A 34 -12.20 15.59 -12.88
CA THR A 34 -11.20 15.86 -13.92
C THR A 34 -10.14 16.83 -13.42
N TYR A 35 -8.89 16.54 -13.76
CA TYR A 35 -7.76 17.42 -13.52
C TYR A 35 -7.16 17.83 -14.86
N SER A 36 -6.92 19.12 -15.05
CA SER A 36 -6.33 19.66 -16.27
C SER A 36 -5.14 20.54 -15.96
N VAL A 37 -4.13 20.49 -16.84
CA VAL A 37 -2.88 21.24 -16.69
C VAL A 37 -2.52 21.88 -18.03
N THR A 38 -2.09 23.14 -17.98
CA THR A 38 -1.46 23.81 -19.11
C THR A 38 -0.44 24.85 -18.62
N VAL A 39 0.60 25.08 -19.41
CA VAL A 39 1.78 25.85 -19.07
C VAL A 39 2.06 26.85 -20.19
N PRO A 40 2.24 28.14 -19.89
CA PRO A 40 2.71 29.10 -20.89
C PRO A 40 4.08 28.70 -21.45
N ASP A 41 4.29 28.88 -22.74
CA ASP A 41 5.58 28.71 -23.41
C ASP A 41 6.69 29.66 -22.87
N THR A 42 6.30 30.74 -22.18
CA THR A 42 7.19 31.66 -21.47
C THR A 42 7.72 31.12 -20.13
N THR A 43 7.13 30.05 -19.60
CA THR A 43 7.57 29.45 -18.34
C THR A 43 8.83 28.62 -18.54
N THR A 44 9.83 28.77 -17.65
CA THR A 44 11.11 28.05 -17.73
C THR A 44 11.42 27.33 -16.41
N GLN A 45 12.34 26.37 -16.45
CA GLN A 45 12.79 25.68 -15.24
C GLN A 45 13.55 26.62 -14.26
N GLN A 46 14.18 27.68 -14.79
CA GLN A 46 14.99 28.61 -14.01
C GLN A 46 14.13 29.62 -13.24
N ASN A 47 13.02 30.07 -13.82
CA ASN A 47 12.09 31.00 -13.17
C ASN A 47 10.96 30.30 -12.39
N GLY A 48 10.77 28.99 -12.61
CA GLY A 48 9.73 28.21 -11.93
C GLY A 48 8.30 28.69 -12.23
N GLY A 49 8.14 29.47 -13.30
CA GLY A 49 7.05 30.43 -13.60
C GLY A 49 5.61 29.90 -13.62
N ALA A 50 4.75 30.56 -14.40
CA ALA A 50 3.31 30.29 -14.37
C ALA A 50 2.96 28.87 -14.83
N ILE A 51 2.03 28.25 -14.11
CA ILE A 51 1.31 27.04 -14.49
C ILE A 51 -0.16 27.25 -14.16
N TYR A 52 -1.02 26.78 -15.05
CA TYR A 52 -2.47 26.80 -14.87
C TYR A 52 -2.96 25.39 -14.59
N LEU A 53 -3.77 25.25 -13.55
CA LEU A 53 -4.36 24.00 -13.12
C LEU A 53 -5.89 24.17 -13.07
N GLN A 54 -6.63 23.17 -13.52
CA GLN A 54 -8.08 23.12 -13.31
C GLN A 54 -8.44 21.84 -12.58
N ILE A 55 -9.29 21.98 -11.56
CA ILE A 55 -9.91 20.86 -10.87
C ILE A 55 -11.43 21.01 -11.06
N ARG A 56 -12.05 20.04 -11.74
CA ARG A 56 -13.51 19.91 -11.79
C ARG A 56 -13.91 18.68 -10.99
N ALA A 57 -14.82 18.84 -10.05
CA ALA A 57 -15.19 17.78 -9.11
C ALA A 57 -16.68 17.84 -8.76
N PRO A 58 -17.33 16.69 -8.46
CA PRO A 58 -18.68 16.70 -7.91
C PRO A 58 -18.73 17.42 -6.55
N ARG A 59 -19.83 18.12 -6.26
CA ARG A 59 -20.03 18.79 -4.97
C ARG A 59 -20.13 17.79 -3.79
N SER A 60 -20.40 16.51 -4.05
CA SER A 60 -20.39 15.46 -3.00
C SER A 60 -19.02 15.19 -2.38
N LEU A 61 -17.95 15.78 -2.91
CA LEU A 61 -16.61 15.70 -2.33
C LEU A 61 -16.41 16.83 -1.33
N GLN A 62 -16.12 16.47 -0.07
CA GLN A 62 -15.80 17.42 1.00
C GLN A 62 -14.56 18.25 0.63
N TRP A 63 -13.54 17.58 0.09
CA TRP A 63 -12.34 18.21 -0.45
C TRP A 63 -11.75 17.37 -1.59
N VAL A 64 -11.06 18.04 -2.50
CA VAL A 64 -10.35 17.45 -3.65
C VAL A 64 -8.95 18.05 -3.74
N ALA A 65 -7.96 17.28 -4.19
CA ALA A 65 -6.58 17.75 -4.28
C ALA A 65 -5.83 17.21 -5.50
N LEU A 66 -5.01 18.09 -6.07
CA LEU A 66 -3.99 17.76 -7.05
C LEU A 66 -2.62 18.01 -6.40
N GLY A 67 -1.65 17.13 -6.60
CA GLY A 67 -0.30 17.32 -6.10
C GLY A 67 0.74 17.10 -7.18
N GLN A 68 1.79 17.90 -7.17
CA GLN A 68 2.98 17.70 -7.99
C GLN A 68 3.97 16.85 -7.18
N GLY A 69 4.54 15.80 -7.79
CA GLY A 69 5.48 14.89 -7.12
C GLY A 69 5.08 13.42 -7.20
N THR A 70 5.96 12.55 -6.70
CA THR A 70 5.80 11.08 -6.76
C THR A 70 5.01 10.49 -5.59
N GLY A 71 4.70 11.30 -4.58
CA GLY A 71 4.02 10.90 -3.35
C GLY A 71 3.84 12.11 -2.43
N MET A 72 3.14 11.95 -1.29
CA MET A 72 2.87 13.09 -0.39
C MET A 72 4.16 13.76 0.13
N ALA A 73 5.19 12.99 0.47
CA ALA A 73 6.44 13.56 0.98
C ALA A 73 7.15 14.41 -0.09
N GLY A 74 7.37 15.69 0.23
CA GLY A 74 8.06 16.63 -0.65
C GLY A 74 7.23 17.16 -1.82
N ALA A 75 5.91 16.91 -1.82
CA ALA A 75 4.98 17.37 -2.85
C ALA A 75 4.46 18.79 -2.59
N ASN A 76 4.22 19.51 -3.68
CA ASN A 76 3.39 20.71 -3.72
C ASN A 76 1.93 20.24 -3.89
N ILE A 77 1.05 20.50 -2.93
CA ILE A 77 -0.34 19.97 -2.94
C ILE A 77 -1.33 21.14 -2.98
N PHE A 78 -2.27 21.10 -3.92
CA PHE A 78 -3.35 22.07 -4.07
C PHE A 78 -4.63 21.42 -3.57
N VAL A 79 -5.04 21.75 -2.35
CA VAL A 79 -6.32 21.30 -1.80
C VAL A 79 -7.39 22.33 -2.14
N VAL A 80 -8.54 21.87 -2.61
CA VAL A 80 -9.72 22.67 -2.90
C VAL A 80 -10.91 22.11 -2.15
N TYR A 81 -11.68 22.96 -1.51
CA TYR A 81 -12.94 22.58 -0.86
C TYR A 81 -13.95 23.72 -0.89
N ALA A 82 -15.22 23.32 -0.89
CA ALA A 82 -16.33 24.22 -0.67
C ALA A 82 -16.53 24.43 0.83
N GLY A 83 -16.74 25.69 1.22
CA GLY A 83 -17.21 26.08 2.53
C GLY A 83 -18.68 25.69 2.75
N ALA A 84 -19.21 25.98 3.95
CA ALA A 84 -20.64 25.77 4.25
C ALA A 84 -21.57 26.69 3.43
N SER A 85 -21.10 27.85 2.96
CA SER A 85 -21.86 28.72 2.06
C SER A 85 -21.78 28.23 0.62
N ALA A 86 -22.87 28.40 -0.15
CA ALA A 86 -22.97 28.02 -1.56
C ALA A 86 -21.96 28.70 -2.49
N THR A 87 -21.29 29.77 -2.04
CA THR A 87 -20.36 30.57 -2.84
C THR A 87 -18.90 30.49 -2.39
N ASN A 88 -18.62 29.87 -1.25
CA ASN A 88 -17.27 29.90 -0.68
C ASN A 88 -16.42 28.75 -1.22
N LEU A 89 -15.62 29.02 -2.25
CA LEU A 89 -14.61 28.08 -2.74
C LEU A 89 -13.24 28.46 -2.19
N THR A 90 -12.57 27.52 -1.53
CA THR A 90 -11.26 27.76 -0.91
C THR A 90 -10.17 26.98 -1.64
N LEU A 91 -9.08 27.66 -1.97
CA LEU A 91 -7.83 27.05 -2.39
C LEU A 91 -6.84 27.10 -1.22
N SER A 92 -6.27 25.94 -0.90
CA SER A 92 -5.28 25.76 0.16
C SER A 92 -4.05 25.06 -0.43
N PRO A 93 -3.02 25.80 -0.84
CA PRO A 93 -1.71 25.23 -1.15
C PRO A 93 -1.05 24.67 0.12
N ARG A 94 -0.56 23.44 0.07
CA ARG A 94 -0.01 22.71 1.20
C ARG A 94 1.31 22.01 0.89
N LEU A 95 2.12 21.83 1.95
CA LEU A 95 3.35 21.05 1.94
C LEU A 95 3.11 19.64 2.45
N GLY A 96 3.40 18.66 1.61
CA GLY A 96 3.41 17.28 2.06
C GLY A 96 4.74 16.90 2.72
N ARG A 97 4.68 16.43 3.98
CA ARG A 97 5.85 16.04 4.79
C ARG A 97 5.94 14.54 5.07
N GLY A 98 5.09 13.75 4.42
CA GLY A 98 4.94 12.31 4.67
C GLY A 98 3.47 11.92 4.71
N HIS A 99 3.18 10.80 5.37
CA HIS A 99 1.81 10.32 5.61
C HIS A 99 1.18 10.98 6.83
N ILE A 100 1.22 12.31 6.85
CA ILE A 100 0.57 13.18 7.84
C ILE A 100 -0.20 14.26 7.08
N GLU A 101 -1.16 14.89 7.73
CA GLU A 101 -1.93 15.98 7.13
C GLU A 101 -0.98 17.05 6.56
N PRO A 102 -1.00 17.30 5.23
CA PRO A 102 -0.27 18.41 4.65
C PRO A 102 -0.72 19.71 5.29
N GLN A 103 0.22 20.61 5.56
CA GLN A 103 -0.07 21.89 6.20
C GLN A 103 -0.01 23.02 5.17
N TYR A 104 -0.88 24.02 5.34
CA TYR A 104 -0.90 25.22 4.50
C TYR A 104 0.49 25.86 4.41
N THR A 105 0.81 26.42 3.25
CA THR A 105 2.07 27.12 3.02
C THR A 105 1.88 28.42 2.27
N GLU A 106 2.49 29.48 2.79
CA GLU A 106 2.57 30.79 2.14
C GLU A 106 3.69 30.85 1.08
N LEU A 107 4.51 29.81 0.97
CA LEU A 107 5.54 29.71 -0.07
C LEU A 107 4.95 29.55 -1.47
N ALA A 108 3.67 29.18 -1.57
CA ALA A 108 2.97 29.01 -2.83
C ALA A 108 2.38 30.35 -3.29
N ASN A 109 2.76 30.82 -4.48
CA ASN A 109 2.07 31.93 -5.13
C ASN A 109 0.97 31.39 -6.05
N ALA A 110 -0.06 30.81 -5.45
CA ALA A 110 -1.19 30.18 -6.12
C ALA A 110 -2.50 30.88 -5.77
N THR A 111 -3.32 31.18 -6.77
CA THR A 111 -4.58 31.92 -6.62
C THR A 111 -5.70 31.28 -7.43
N LEU A 112 -6.93 31.37 -6.94
CA LEU A 112 -8.12 31.05 -7.73
C LEU A 112 -8.37 32.19 -8.72
N LEU A 113 -8.57 31.83 -9.98
CA LEU A 113 -9.00 32.76 -11.02
C LEU A 113 -10.48 33.12 -10.81
N PRO A 114 -10.93 34.34 -11.17
CA PRO A 114 -12.33 34.77 -11.09
C PRO A 114 -13.31 33.90 -11.89
N SER A 115 -12.79 33.12 -12.85
CA SER A 115 -13.55 32.13 -13.61
C SER A 115 -13.81 30.83 -12.85
N SER A 116 -13.27 30.67 -11.63
CA SER A 116 -13.62 29.54 -10.76
C SER A 116 -15.09 29.66 -10.34
N SER A 117 -15.78 28.53 -10.22
CA SER A 117 -17.19 28.51 -9.85
C SER A 117 -17.50 27.37 -8.89
N LEU A 118 -18.52 27.60 -8.07
CA LEU A 118 -19.11 26.62 -7.19
C LEU A 118 -20.62 26.63 -7.48
N THR A 119 -21.12 25.51 -7.99
CA THR A 119 -22.55 25.28 -8.24
C THR A 119 -23.07 24.16 -7.34
N ASP A 120 -24.37 23.90 -7.38
CA ASP A 120 -24.98 22.83 -6.59
C ASP A 120 -24.39 21.45 -6.89
N ASP A 121 -23.95 21.22 -8.13
CA ASP A 121 -23.44 19.93 -8.59
C ASP A 121 -21.92 19.88 -8.74
N THR A 122 -21.27 21.03 -8.99
CA THR A 122 -19.87 21.06 -9.47
C THR A 122 -19.03 22.08 -8.72
N ILE A 123 -17.84 21.63 -8.31
CA ILE A 123 -16.71 22.46 -7.93
C ILE A 123 -15.86 22.63 -9.19
N GLU A 124 -15.60 23.87 -9.61
CA GLU A 124 -14.66 24.19 -10.68
C GLU A 124 -13.63 25.21 -10.19
N ALA A 125 -12.43 24.73 -9.85
CA ALA A 125 -11.33 25.58 -9.42
C ALA A 125 -10.34 25.78 -10.58
N ASN A 126 -10.27 27.01 -11.07
CA ASN A 126 -9.30 27.45 -12.07
C ASN A 126 -8.16 28.15 -11.33
N ILE A 127 -6.95 27.60 -11.34
CA ILE A 127 -5.85 28.00 -10.48
C ILE A 127 -4.70 28.52 -11.35
N LEU A 128 -4.23 29.73 -11.07
CA LEU A 128 -2.95 30.24 -11.55
C LEU A 128 -1.93 30.11 -10.42
N CYS A 129 -0.79 29.49 -10.72
CA CYS A 129 0.35 29.53 -9.83
C CYS A 129 1.63 29.97 -10.53
N THR A 130 2.30 30.98 -9.99
CA THR A 130 3.46 31.59 -10.65
C THR A 130 4.81 31.05 -10.19
N ASN A 131 4.84 30.13 -9.21
CA ASN A 131 6.07 29.54 -8.68
C ASN A 131 5.96 28.03 -8.41
N CYS A 132 4.97 27.36 -8.98
CA CYS A 132 4.66 25.96 -8.67
C CYS A 132 5.51 24.93 -9.42
N LEU A 133 6.32 25.34 -10.39
CA LEU A 133 7.35 24.47 -10.94
C LEU A 133 8.64 24.50 -10.12
N ALA A 134 8.73 25.43 -9.16
CA ALA A 134 9.72 25.36 -8.10
C ALA A 134 9.19 24.50 -6.94
N SER A 135 10.12 24.01 -6.12
CA SER A 135 9.74 23.28 -4.92
C SER A 135 9.54 24.19 -3.74
N TRP A 136 8.50 23.90 -2.97
CA TRP A 136 8.24 24.57 -1.70
C TRP A 136 8.86 23.83 -0.50
N SER A 137 9.51 22.67 -0.71
CA SER A 137 10.08 21.84 0.35
C SER A 137 11.53 21.43 0.13
N SER A 138 12.21 21.08 1.22
CA SER A 138 13.50 20.39 1.22
C SER A 138 13.40 19.15 2.12
N PRO A 139 13.60 17.93 1.61
CA PRO A 139 13.86 17.58 0.21
C PRO A 139 12.62 17.78 -0.70
N SER A 140 12.86 17.88 -2.00
CA SER A 140 11.86 18.13 -3.04
C SER A 140 11.59 16.89 -3.90
N SER A 141 10.33 16.66 -4.29
CA SER A 141 9.97 15.75 -5.40
C SER A 141 9.33 16.47 -6.59
N THR A 142 9.32 17.81 -6.60
CA THR A 142 8.52 18.65 -7.51
C THR A 142 9.31 19.46 -8.54
N ARG A 143 10.64 19.34 -8.57
CA ARG A 143 11.49 20.07 -9.52
C ARG A 143 11.59 19.32 -10.85
N TYR A 144 10.72 19.64 -11.80
CA TYR A 144 10.82 19.18 -13.18
C TYR A 144 10.53 20.32 -14.17
N PRO A 145 11.16 20.31 -15.37
CA PRO A 145 10.97 21.38 -16.35
C PRO A 145 9.56 21.34 -16.97
N PRO A 146 9.06 22.47 -17.50
CA PRO A 146 7.79 22.52 -18.24
C PRO A 146 7.82 21.70 -19.55
N SER A 147 9.00 21.28 -19.99
CA SER A 147 9.22 20.35 -21.10
C SER A 147 9.36 18.88 -20.66
N ALA A 148 8.99 18.53 -19.42
CA ALA A 148 9.07 17.15 -18.94
C ALA A 148 8.05 16.25 -19.67
N PRO A 149 8.49 15.18 -20.38
CA PRO A 149 7.57 14.27 -21.06
C PRO A 149 6.85 13.29 -20.11
N SER A 150 7.29 13.24 -18.85
CA SER A 150 6.73 12.40 -17.79
C SER A 150 6.90 13.08 -16.44
N ALA A 151 6.04 14.05 -16.15
CA ALA A 151 5.99 14.77 -14.88
C ALA A 151 5.11 14.01 -13.88
N PRO A 152 5.62 13.64 -12.68
CA PRO A 152 4.84 12.91 -11.69
C PRO A 152 3.82 13.82 -11.00
N PHE A 153 2.57 13.37 -10.92
CA PHE A 153 1.49 14.00 -10.17
C PHE A 153 0.81 12.97 -9.27
N ILE A 154 0.25 13.44 -8.17
CA ILE A 154 -0.66 12.70 -7.30
C ILE A 154 -2.01 13.39 -7.27
N TRP A 155 -3.06 12.65 -6.94
CA TRP A 155 -4.40 13.18 -6.78
C TRP A 155 -5.07 12.50 -5.59
N ALA A 156 -6.00 13.19 -4.95
CA ALA A 156 -6.74 12.65 -3.82
C ALA A 156 -8.06 13.39 -3.64
N TYR A 157 -9.04 12.74 -3.01
CA TYR A 157 -10.25 13.40 -2.54
C TYR A 157 -10.80 12.72 -1.30
N HIS A 158 -11.70 13.40 -0.60
CA HIS A 158 -12.52 12.83 0.47
C HIS A 158 -14.01 13.05 0.19
N THR A 159 -14.80 12.00 0.29
CA THR A 159 -16.27 12.08 0.23
C THR A 159 -16.82 12.41 1.62
N GLY A 160 -17.69 13.41 1.70
CA GLY A 160 -18.29 13.81 2.98
C GLY A 160 -19.02 15.16 2.87
N ASP A 161 -19.54 15.62 4.00
CA ASP A 161 -20.18 16.94 4.08
C ASP A 161 -19.17 18.07 3.85
N PRO A 162 -19.58 19.21 3.28
CA PRO A 162 -18.70 20.36 3.07
C PRO A 162 -18.04 20.84 4.35
N LEU A 163 -16.81 21.34 4.26
CA LEU A 163 -16.13 21.91 5.41
C LEU A 163 -16.83 23.22 5.82
N PRO A 164 -17.16 23.44 7.11
CA PRO A 164 -17.82 24.66 7.55
C PRO A 164 -16.83 25.84 7.70
N SER A 165 -15.90 25.98 6.76
CA SER A 165 -14.78 26.91 6.85
C SER A 165 -14.38 27.45 5.48
N ALA A 166 -13.88 28.68 5.47
CA ALA A 166 -13.22 29.31 4.33
C ALA A 166 -11.72 29.56 4.60
N SER A 167 -11.21 29.13 5.76
CA SER A 167 -9.81 29.30 6.12
C SER A 167 -8.96 28.32 5.33
N PRO A 168 -7.90 28.73 4.59
CA PRO A 168 -7.02 27.80 3.88
C PRO A 168 -6.22 26.87 4.82
N GLN A 169 -6.23 27.15 6.13
CA GLN A 169 -5.57 26.35 7.16
C GLN A 169 -6.52 25.31 7.81
N GLU A 170 -7.75 25.17 7.30
CA GLU A 170 -8.74 24.25 7.85
C GLU A 170 -8.19 22.82 7.96
N THR A 171 -8.45 22.14 9.07
CA THR A 171 -8.03 20.75 9.22
C THR A 171 -8.84 19.85 8.28
N ILE A 172 -8.15 18.99 7.53
CA ILE A 172 -8.79 18.03 6.62
C ILE A 172 -8.58 16.60 7.09
N THR A 173 -9.61 15.78 6.88
CA THR A 173 -9.55 14.33 7.09
C THR A 173 -8.70 13.66 6.01
N ILE A 174 -8.25 12.43 6.24
CA ILE A 174 -7.52 11.63 5.25
C ILE A 174 -8.42 11.30 4.04
N HIS A 175 -7.85 11.31 2.82
CA HIS A 175 -8.57 11.02 1.59
C HIS A 175 -9.27 9.65 1.60
N THR A 176 -10.46 9.59 1.00
CA THR A 176 -11.19 8.34 0.71
C THR A 176 -10.60 7.60 -0.48
N GLU A 177 -10.16 8.32 -1.52
CA GLU A 177 -9.44 7.75 -2.66
C GLU A 177 -8.27 8.65 -3.04
N MET A 178 -7.22 8.02 -3.55
CA MET A 178 -6.01 8.69 -4.01
C MET A 178 -5.38 7.91 -5.15
N GLY A 179 -4.40 8.52 -5.81
CA GLY A 179 -3.54 7.82 -6.74
C GLY A 179 -2.42 8.70 -7.24
N SER A 180 -1.65 8.15 -8.18
CA SER A 180 -0.57 8.83 -8.87
C SER A 180 -0.75 8.70 -10.37
N THR A 181 -0.26 9.68 -11.12
CA THR A 181 -0.21 9.67 -12.58
C THR A 181 1.05 10.38 -13.06
N THR A 182 1.32 10.30 -14.36
CA THR A 182 2.38 11.06 -15.01
C THR A 182 1.79 11.84 -16.16
N LEU A 183 2.05 13.15 -16.21
CA LEU A 183 1.57 14.04 -17.26
C LEU A 183 2.70 14.37 -18.23
N ASP A 184 2.39 14.37 -19.52
CA ASP A 184 3.33 14.83 -20.55
C ASP A 184 3.19 16.34 -20.73
N LEU A 185 4.04 17.11 -20.04
CA LEU A 185 3.95 18.58 -20.05
C LEU A 185 4.38 19.17 -21.40
N THR A 186 5.08 18.42 -22.25
CA THR A 186 5.38 18.87 -23.62
C THR A 186 4.11 19.06 -24.45
N LYS A 187 3.01 18.42 -24.05
CA LYS A 187 1.68 18.53 -24.67
C LYS A 187 0.74 19.48 -23.93
N ALA A 188 1.19 20.06 -22.83
CA ALA A 188 0.41 20.96 -21.98
C ALA A 188 0.90 22.41 -22.15
N GLN A 189 1.11 22.87 -23.39
CA GLN A 189 1.70 24.18 -23.66
C GLN A 189 0.78 25.10 -24.46
N PHE A 190 0.89 26.40 -24.20
CA PHE A 190 0.18 27.42 -24.96
C PHE A 190 0.99 28.70 -25.09
N SER A 191 0.74 29.47 -26.15
CA SER A 191 1.30 30.81 -26.31
C SER A 191 0.42 31.82 -25.59
N ALA A 192 0.98 32.45 -24.55
CA ALA A 192 0.26 33.47 -23.80
C ALA A 192 0.04 34.71 -24.69
N PRO A 193 -1.17 35.30 -24.72
CA PRO A 193 -1.42 36.51 -25.48
C PRO A 193 -0.52 37.63 -24.94
N SER A 194 0.07 38.48 -25.78
CA SER A 194 0.89 39.62 -25.30
C SER A 194 0.01 40.87 -25.14
N PRO A 195 0.10 41.65 -24.04
CA PRO A 195 0.94 41.47 -22.86
C PRO A 195 0.15 40.78 -21.73
N ALA A 196 0.00 39.46 -21.76
CA ALA A 196 -0.35 38.69 -20.58
C ALA A 196 0.88 38.72 -19.67
N ASN A 197 0.96 39.75 -18.86
CA ASN A 197 1.76 39.67 -17.65
C ASN A 197 1.32 38.38 -16.94
N ALA A 198 2.27 37.54 -16.53
CA ALA A 198 2.03 36.26 -15.85
C ALA A 198 1.28 36.40 -14.49
N THR A 199 0.78 37.60 -14.20
CA THR A 199 -0.03 38.00 -13.05
C THR A 199 -1.47 38.36 -13.43
N ASN A 200 -1.85 38.29 -14.71
CA ASN A 200 -3.21 38.60 -15.13
C ASN A 200 -4.17 37.46 -14.72
N THR A 201 -4.97 37.71 -13.69
CA THR A 201 -5.96 36.76 -13.17
C THR A 201 -7.24 36.71 -14.00
N GLU A 202 -7.46 37.60 -14.96
CA GLU A 202 -8.64 37.56 -15.84
C GLU A 202 -8.49 36.54 -16.97
N PHE A 203 -7.26 36.18 -17.33
CA PHE A 203 -7.00 35.19 -18.36
C PHE A 203 -7.24 33.77 -17.84
N ASN A 204 -8.07 33.00 -18.54
CA ASN A 204 -8.30 31.58 -18.26
C ASN A 204 -8.05 30.73 -19.52
N PRO A 205 -6.97 29.94 -19.58
CA PRO A 205 -6.69 29.09 -20.72
C PRO A 205 -7.63 27.88 -20.86
N PHE A 206 -8.48 27.62 -19.87
CA PHE A 206 -9.48 26.52 -19.90
C PHE A 206 -10.83 26.95 -20.51
N ASN A 207 -11.02 28.22 -20.88
CA ASN A 207 -12.28 28.72 -21.44
C ASN A 207 -12.32 28.58 -22.99
N PRO A 208 -13.39 28.00 -23.58
CA PRO A 208 -13.45 27.69 -25.01
C PRO A 208 -13.44 28.88 -25.98
N THR A 209 -13.66 30.12 -25.54
CA THR A 209 -13.52 31.32 -26.39
C THR A 209 -12.07 31.75 -26.61
N SER A 210 -11.11 31.17 -25.88
CA SER A 210 -9.68 31.49 -25.96
C SER A 210 -8.80 30.29 -26.27
N ALA A 211 -9.37 29.16 -26.69
CA ALA A 211 -8.61 27.97 -27.05
C ALA A 211 -9.38 27.11 -28.06
N SER A 212 -8.73 26.72 -29.17
CA SER A 212 -9.19 25.55 -29.93
C SER A 212 -8.90 24.30 -29.07
N THR A 213 -9.94 23.66 -28.56
CA THR A 213 -9.84 22.50 -27.68
C THR A 213 -9.31 21.27 -28.42
N THR A 214 -7.99 21.17 -28.61
CA THR A 214 -7.35 19.88 -28.89
C THR A 214 -7.08 19.22 -27.54
N SER A 215 -8.15 18.80 -26.84
CA SER A 215 -7.99 17.92 -25.69
C SER A 215 -7.37 16.63 -26.21
N THR A 216 -6.08 16.41 -25.97
CA THR A 216 -5.47 15.10 -26.20
C THR A 216 -5.84 14.25 -24.98
N PRO A 217 -6.80 13.31 -25.08
CA PRO A 217 -7.04 12.39 -23.99
C PRO A 217 -5.75 11.59 -23.87
N GLN A 218 -5.04 11.72 -22.75
CA GLN A 218 -3.81 10.96 -22.57
C GLN A 218 -4.22 9.50 -22.33
N ASN A 219 -4.29 8.73 -23.43
CA ASN A 219 -4.43 7.29 -23.36
C ASN A 219 -3.23 6.78 -22.56
N HIS A 220 -3.49 6.03 -21.49
CA HIS A 220 -2.49 5.48 -20.57
C HIS A 220 -1.52 4.52 -21.28
N SER A 221 -0.54 5.06 -22.00
CA SER A 221 0.56 4.33 -22.62
C SER A 221 1.85 4.68 -21.89
N GLY A 222 1.91 4.33 -20.60
CA GLY A 222 3.08 4.56 -19.76
C GLY A 222 4.10 3.44 -19.87
N THR A 223 5.38 3.77 -19.81
CA THR A 223 6.39 2.92 -19.15
C THR A 223 5.80 2.56 -17.78
N SER A 224 5.30 1.33 -17.67
CA SER A 224 4.14 1.03 -16.84
C SER A 224 4.46 1.02 -15.35
N LEU A 225 4.05 2.06 -14.62
CA LEU A 225 3.51 1.84 -13.28
C LEU A 225 2.23 1.00 -13.44
N PRO A 226 2.03 -0.05 -12.62
CA PRO A 226 0.89 -0.94 -12.78
C PRO A 226 -0.43 -0.17 -12.67
N SER A 227 -1.31 -0.38 -13.67
CA SER A 227 -2.69 0.08 -13.65
C SER A 227 -3.34 -0.17 -12.28
N PRO A 228 -4.25 0.69 -11.79
CA PRO A 228 -4.93 0.51 -10.50
C PRO A 228 -5.52 -0.90 -10.32
N THR A 229 -5.95 -1.53 -11.41
CA THR A 229 -6.43 -2.93 -11.44
C THR A 229 -5.31 -3.94 -11.19
N LYS A 230 -4.12 -3.75 -11.76
CA LYS A 230 -2.95 -4.62 -11.57
C LYS A 230 -2.40 -4.52 -10.15
N THR A 231 -2.31 -3.30 -9.59
CA THR A 231 -1.91 -3.08 -8.19
C THR A 231 -2.86 -3.75 -7.21
N ARG A 232 -4.17 -3.61 -7.44
CA ARG A 232 -5.22 -4.28 -6.68
C ARG A 232 -5.11 -5.81 -6.78
N SER A 233 -4.97 -6.34 -7.98
CA SER A 233 -4.83 -7.79 -8.19
C SER A 233 -3.59 -8.33 -7.46
N LEU A 234 -2.46 -7.63 -7.51
CA LEU A 234 -1.25 -8.01 -6.79
C LEU A 234 -1.42 -7.92 -5.27
N LEU A 235 -2.15 -6.92 -4.76
CA LEU A 235 -2.50 -6.84 -3.34
C LEU A 235 -3.35 -8.04 -2.90
N ILE A 236 -4.37 -8.40 -3.68
CA ILE A 236 -5.23 -9.56 -3.39
C ILE A 236 -4.41 -10.85 -3.43
N VAL A 237 -3.57 -11.05 -4.45
CA VAL A 237 -2.69 -12.23 -4.55
C VAL A 237 -1.72 -12.30 -3.37
N HIS A 238 -1.05 -11.20 -3.02
CA HIS A 238 -0.16 -11.15 -1.87
C HIS A 238 -0.90 -11.50 -0.57
N GLY A 239 -2.01 -10.80 -0.30
CA GLY A 239 -2.79 -11.00 0.91
C GLY A 239 -3.34 -12.42 1.04
N THR A 240 -3.87 -12.99 -0.05
CA THR A 240 -4.42 -14.35 -0.06
C THR A 240 -3.34 -15.41 0.15
N LEU A 241 -2.21 -15.34 -0.56
CA LEU A 241 -1.12 -16.29 -0.41
C LEU A 241 -0.53 -16.25 1.01
N MET A 242 -0.29 -15.06 1.54
CA MET A 242 0.28 -14.88 2.87
C MET A 242 -0.71 -15.29 3.97
N ALA A 243 -2.00 -14.99 3.82
CA ALA A 243 -3.03 -15.45 4.74
C ALA A 243 -3.15 -16.99 4.72
N LEU A 244 -3.21 -17.62 3.53
CA LEU A 244 -3.25 -19.08 3.43
C LEU A 244 -2.04 -19.73 4.10
N ALA A 245 -0.84 -19.20 3.86
CA ALA A 245 0.39 -19.72 4.45
C ALA A 245 0.41 -19.60 5.98
N PHE A 246 0.17 -18.41 6.53
CA PHE A 246 0.35 -18.13 7.96
C PHE A 246 -0.87 -18.44 8.84
N LEU A 247 -2.09 -18.36 8.31
CA LEU A 247 -3.28 -18.68 9.10
C LEU A 247 -3.62 -20.16 9.04
N LEU A 248 -3.35 -20.85 7.93
CA LEU A 248 -3.79 -22.23 7.74
C LEU A 248 -2.60 -23.19 7.63
N CYS A 249 -1.78 -23.06 6.61
CA CYS A 249 -0.79 -24.09 6.28
C CYS A 249 0.28 -24.28 7.37
N PHE A 250 1.00 -23.23 7.77
CA PHE A 250 2.04 -23.34 8.81
C PHE A 250 1.51 -23.91 10.14
N PRO A 251 0.44 -23.36 10.76
CA PRO A 251 -0.05 -23.89 12.03
C PRO A 251 -0.61 -25.32 11.89
N LEU A 252 -1.41 -25.61 10.86
CA LEU A 252 -2.04 -26.93 10.70
C LEU A 252 -1.02 -28.01 10.33
N PHE A 253 -0.04 -27.73 9.46
CA PHE A 253 1.00 -28.70 9.09
C PHE A 253 2.04 -28.93 10.19
N ALA A 254 2.10 -28.05 11.19
CA ALA A 254 2.93 -28.23 12.38
C ALA A 254 2.19 -28.94 13.54
N LEU A 255 0.85 -28.94 13.55
CA LEU A 255 0.02 -29.43 14.67
C LEU A 255 0.07 -30.95 14.94
N PRO A 256 0.26 -31.86 13.96
CA PRO A 256 0.33 -33.29 14.25
C PRO A 256 1.51 -33.69 15.14
N ILE A 257 2.62 -32.92 15.11
CA ILE A 257 3.82 -33.16 15.91
C ILE A 257 3.54 -33.00 17.42
N PRO A 258 3.05 -31.85 17.92
CA PRO A 258 2.73 -31.70 19.34
C PRO A 258 1.61 -32.64 19.80
N LEU A 259 0.66 -33.02 18.94
CA LEU A 259 -0.39 -33.99 19.26
C LEU A 259 0.13 -35.44 19.42
N GLY A 260 1.39 -35.70 19.06
CA GLY A 260 2.00 -37.02 19.18
C GLY A 260 1.41 -38.06 18.22
N VAL A 261 0.89 -37.61 17.08
CA VAL A 261 0.40 -38.51 16.03
C VAL A 261 1.58 -39.33 15.51
N ARG A 262 1.44 -40.66 15.46
CA ARG A 262 2.50 -41.55 14.95
C ARG A 262 2.45 -41.57 13.43
N TYR A 263 3.40 -40.90 12.79
CA TYR A 263 3.61 -40.94 11.35
C TYR A 263 5.10 -40.72 11.04
N ASN A 264 5.49 -41.00 9.79
CA ASN A 264 6.85 -40.68 9.32
C ASN A 264 7.00 -39.15 9.20
N ILE A 265 7.51 -38.52 10.27
CA ILE A 265 7.56 -37.06 10.41
C ILE A 265 8.25 -36.40 9.21
N PRO A 266 9.49 -36.77 8.83
CA PRO A 266 10.15 -36.17 7.67
C PRO A 266 9.35 -36.33 6.37
N ALA A 267 8.74 -37.50 6.14
CA ALA A 267 8.05 -37.80 4.88
C ALA A 267 6.76 -36.99 4.69
N LEU A 268 6.08 -36.58 5.77
CA LEU A 268 4.86 -35.78 5.68
C LEU A 268 5.12 -34.30 5.97
N HIS A 269 5.88 -33.99 7.01
CA HIS A 269 6.13 -32.62 7.44
C HIS A 269 6.98 -31.85 6.43
N ALA A 270 8.08 -32.44 5.92
CA ALA A 270 8.99 -31.70 5.04
C ALA A 270 8.33 -31.28 3.71
N PRO A 271 7.56 -32.14 2.99
CA PRO A 271 6.89 -31.70 1.76
C PRO A 271 5.82 -30.64 2.01
N LEU A 272 5.02 -30.76 3.08
CA LEU A 272 3.99 -29.78 3.42
C LEU A 272 4.60 -28.42 3.81
N GLN A 273 5.71 -28.43 4.55
CA GLN A 273 6.45 -27.20 4.88
C GLN A 273 7.12 -26.59 3.65
N LEU A 274 7.68 -27.40 2.75
CA LEU A 274 8.26 -26.92 1.50
C LEU A 274 7.19 -26.26 0.61
N PHE A 275 6.03 -26.89 0.46
CA PHE A 275 4.89 -26.30 -0.24
C PHE A 275 4.50 -24.95 0.36
N THR A 276 4.40 -24.86 1.69
CA THR A 276 4.04 -23.62 2.38
C THR A 276 5.11 -22.53 2.22
N LEU A 277 6.39 -22.91 2.23
CA LEU A 277 7.50 -21.99 1.95
C LEU A 277 7.43 -21.45 0.53
N CYS A 278 7.08 -22.26 -0.47
CA CYS A 278 6.88 -21.79 -1.84
C CYS A 278 5.78 -20.73 -1.92
N LEU A 279 4.62 -20.96 -1.29
CA LEU A 279 3.54 -19.97 -1.21
C LEU A 279 4.03 -18.67 -0.57
N THR A 280 4.80 -18.80 0.51
CA THR A 280 5.34 -17.66 1.27
C THR A 280 6.37 -16.86 0.47
N ILE A 281 7.22 -17.51 -0.33
CA ILE A 281 8.20 -16.84 -1.21
C ILE A 281 7.48 -16.07 -2.33
N VAL A 282 6.46 -16.67 -2.96
CA VAL A 282 5.66 -15.97 -3.98
C VAL A 282 4.89 -14.80 -3.36
N GLY A 283 4.33 -15.00 -2.17
CA GLY A 283 3.70 -13.94 -1.37
C GLY A 283 4.67 -12.81 -1.04
N LEU A 284 5.90 -13.13 -0.60
CA LEU A 284 6.94 -12.12 -0.35
C LEU A 284 7.30 -11.35 -1.62
N GLY A 285 7.53 -12.05 -2.74
CA GLY A 285 7.90 -11.41 -4.01
C GLY A 285 6.85 -10.42 -4.50
N THR A 286 5.58 -10.82 -4.48
CA THR A 286 4.45 -9.92 -4.83
C THR A 286 4.31 -8.76 -3.85
N GLY A 287 4.54 -8.99 -2.55
CA GLY A 287 4.49 -7.95 -1.50
C GLY A 287 5.62 -6.94 -1.61
N VAL A 288 6.85 -7.38 -1.85
CA VAL A 288 8.01 -6.50 -2.06
C VAL A 288 7.81 -5.65 -3.30
N TYR A 289 7.38 -6.25 -4.42
CA TYR A 289 7.07 -5.52 -5.65
C TYR A 289 6.00 -4.44 -5.40
N LEU A 290 4.94 -4.78 -4.67
CA LEU A 290 3.90 -3.82 -4.29
C LEU A 290 4.49 -2.70 -3.42
N ALA A 291 5.23 -3.05 -2.37
CA ALA A 291 5.78 -2.09 -1.42
C ALA A 291 6.83 -1.14 -2.01
N THR A 292 7.59 -1.58 -3.02
CA THR A 292 8.47 -0.67 -3.77
C THR A 292 7.68 0.22 -4.72
N THR A 293 6.65 -0.32 -5.37
CA THR A 293 5.83 0.43 -6.34
C THR A 293 5.05 1.55 -5.67
N VAL A 294 4.48 1.30 -4.48
CA VAL A 294 3.75 2.33 -3.71
C VAL A 294 4.60 3.01 -2.63
N SER A 295 5.93 2.82 -2.66
CA SER A 295 6.89 3.42 -1.73
C SER A 295 6.62 3.16 -0.23
N THR A 296 6.03 2.01 0.11
CA THR A 296 5.70 1.61 1.49
C THR A 296 6.73 0.66 2.13
N ILE A 297 7.87 0.40 1.47
CA ILE A 297 8.88 -0.58 1.93
C ILE A 297 9.45 -0.28 3.32
N LYS A 298 9.41 0.96 3.78
CA LYS A 298 9.95 1.40 5.09
C LYS A 298 8.95 1.24 6.25
N HIS A 299 7.74 0.74 6.02
CA HIS A 299 6.77 0.50 7.07
C HIS A 299 7.00 -0.82 7.83
N ALA A 300 6.40 -0.93 9.01
CA ALA A 300 6.56 -2.09 9.89
C ALA A 300 6.21 -3.42 9.20
N HIS A 301 5.11 -3.49 8.45
CA HIS A 301 4.66 -4.73 7.81
C HIS A 301 5.69 -5.32 6.82
N PRO A 302 6.21 -4.56 5.84
CA PRO A 302 7.27 -5.05 4.95
C PRO A 302 8.56 -5.41 5.68
N ILE A 303 9.01 -4.57 6.63
CA ILE A 303 10.26 -4.83 7.38
C ILE A 303 10.16 -6.14 8.17
N ILE A 304 9.09 -6.30 8.96
CA ILE A 304 8.85 -7.51 9.75
C ILE A 304 8.68 -8.71 8.81
N GLY A 305 7.92 -8.57 7.72
CA GLY A 305 7.68 -9.62 6.74
C GLY A 305 8.95 -10.14 6.07
N ILE A 306 9.83 -9.24 5.61
CA ILE A 306 11.10 -9.60 4.97
C ILE A 306 11.99 -10.37 5.95
N ILE A 307 12.14 -9.87 7.17
CA ILE A 307 12.96 -10.53 8.20
C ILE A 307 12.38 -11.90 8.55
N LEU A 308 11.07 -11.96 8.80
CA LEU A 308 10.35 -13.19 9.16
C LEU A 308 10.51 -14.26 8.07
N VAL A 309 10.24 -13.91 6.81
CA VAL A 309 10.36 -14.86 5.70
C VAL A 309 11.82 -15.24 5.46
N GLY A 310 12.77 -14.31 5.60
CA GLY A 310 14.20 -14.63 5.53
C GLY A 310 14.62 -15.68 6.56
N VAL A 311 14.16 -15.56 7.81
CA VAL A 311 14.39 -16.57 8.86
C VAL A 311 13.72 -17.90 8.50
N LEU A 312 12.49 -17.88 8.00
CA LEU A 312 11.78 -19.10 7.61
C LEU A 312 12.42 -19.82 6.41
N VAL A 313 12.97 -19.11 5.44
CA VAL A 313 13.56 -19.70 4.24
C VAL A 313 14.97 -20.22 4.51
N LEU A 314 15.79 -19.46 5.25
CA LEU A 314 17.21 -19.78 5.42
C LEU A 314 17.45 -20.66 6.66
N PHE A 315 16.81 -20.35 7.77
CA PHE A 315 17.17 -20.94 9.06
C PHE A 315 16.33 -22.18 9.42
N GLN A 316 15.02 -22.14 9.17
CA GLN A 316 14.12 -23.25 9.55
C GLN A 316 14.43 -24.58 8.85
N PRO A 317 14.61 -24.64 7.51
CA PRO A 317 14.96 -25.88 6.81
C PRO A 317 16.31 -26.43 7.25
N LEU A 318 17.31 -25.56 7.45
CA LEU A 318 18.63 -25.96 7.92
C LEU A 318 18.57 -26.58 9.31
N ALA A 319 17.89 -25.93 10.26
CA ALA A 319 17.71 -26.46 11.61
C ALA A 319 16.95 -27.80 11.61
N GLY A 320 15.92 -27.93 10.76
CA GLY A 320 15.16 -29.17 10.60
C GLY A 320 16.01 -30.31 10.02
N TYR A 321 16.83 -30.02 9.01
CA TYR A 321 17.77 -30.99 8.42
C TYR A 321 18.82 -31.46 9.43
N LEU A 322 19.44 -30.53 10.16
CA LEU A 322 20.44 -30.85 11.19
C LEU A 322 19.83 -31.71 12.31
N GLN A 323 18.61 -31.38 12.75
CA GLN A 323 17.86 -32.21 13.70
C GLN A 323 17.58 -33.61 13.16
N HIS A 324 17.16 -33.73 11.89
CA HIS A 324 16.89 -35.04 11.29
C HIS A 324 18.16 -35.88 11.18
N ARG A 325 19.28 -35.28 10.75
CA ARG A 325 20.58 -35.96 10.68
C ARG A 325 21.05 -36.44 12.05
N HIS A 326 20.89 -35.62 13.08
CA HIS A 326 21.20 -35.99 14.47
C HIS A 326 20.32 -37.13 14.96
N TRP A 327 19.01 -37.06 14.72
CA TRP A 327 18.07 -38.12 15.10
C TRP A 327 18.42 -39.46 14.46
N ARG A 328 18.82 -39.48 13.17
CA ARG A 328 19.25 -40.70 12.49
C ARG A 328 20.54 -41.31 13.06
N ARG A 329 21.38 -40.51 13.73
CA ARG A 329 22.64 -40.98 14.33
C ARG A 329 22.47 -41.42 15.77
N GLU A 330 21.72 -40.65 16.56
CA GLU A 330 21.71 -40.77 18.03
C GLU A 330 20.35 -41.17 18.60
N GLY A 331 19.28 -41.20 17.78
CA GLY A 331 17.92 -41.50 18.25
C GLY A 331 17.33 -40.44 19.20
N ALA A 332 17.98 -39.29 19.35
CA ALA A 332 17.64 -38.26 20.33
C ALA A 332 17.44 -36.87 19.73
N LYS A 333 16.80 -35.98 20.51
CA LYS A 333 16.57 -34.57 20.16
C LYS A 333 17.86 -33.78 20.32
N SER A 334 18.25 -33.01 19.31
CA SER A 334 19.38 -32.06 19.37
C SER A 334 18.91 -30.66 19.77
N VAL A 335 19.87 -29.78 20.09
CA VAL A 335 19.64 -28.34 20.29
C VAL A 335 18.92 -27.72 19.08
N PHE A 336 19.29 -28.12 17.86
CA PHE A 336 18.64 -27.64 16.63
C PHE A 336 17.16 -28.01 16.56
N GLY A 337 16.75 -29.15 17.13
CA GLY A 337 15.34 -29.53 17.21
C GLY A 337 14.53 -28.63 18.14
N TYR A 338 15.11 -28.20 19.27
CA TYR A 338 14.48 -27.24 20.17
C TYR A 338 14.36 -25.86 19.51
N VAL A 339 15.44 -25.39 18.89
CA VAL A 339 15.49 -24.09 18.21
C VAL A 339 14.52 -24.05 17.03
N HIS A 340 14.52 -25.07 16.16
CA HIS A 340 13.59 -25.21 15.03
C HIS A 340 12.14 -25.05 15.51
N ARG A 341 11.75 -25.79 16.57
CA ARG A 341 10.39 -25.75 17.11
C ARG A 341 10.00 -24.40 17.69
N TRP A 342 10.86 -23.78 18.50
CA TRP A 342 10.51 -22.50 19.15
C TRP A 342 10.52 -21.32 18.17
N VAL A 343 11.48 -21.28 17.26
CA VAL A 343 11.49 -20.27 16.18
C VAL A 343 10.28 -20.46 15.28
N GLY A 344 9.89 -21.69 14.94
CA GLY A 344 8.68 -21.97 14.14
C GLY A 344 7.41 -21.48 14.83
N ARG A 345 7.26 -21.69 16.14
CA ARG A 345 6.12 -21.18 16.93
C ARG A 345 6.08 -19.65 16.95
N GLY A 346 7.23 -19.02 17.21
CA GLY A 346 7.34 -17.56 17.18
C GLY A 346 7.00 -16.98 15.81
N ALA A 347 7.45 -17.64 14.74
CA ALA A 347 7.19 -17.23 13.36
C ALA A 347 5.71 -17.31 12.98
N ILE A 348 4.98 -18.34 13.44
CA ILE A 348 3.51 -18.45 13.23
C ILE A 348 2.81 -17.24 13.85
N VAL A 349 3.08 -16.96 15.13
CA VAL A 349 2.43 -15.84 15.84
C VAL A 349 2.80 -14.50 15.21
N LEU A 350 4.10 -14.27 14.95
CA LEU A 350 4.58 -13.04 14.34
C LEU A 350 4.00 -12.84 12.94
N GLY A 351 3.84 -13.91 12.15
CA GLY A 351 3.23 -13.87 10.83
C GLY A 351 1.75 -13.51 10.85
N MET A 352 0.98 -14.05 11.80
CA MET A 352 -0.42 -13.66 12.00
C MET A 352 -0.55 -12.18 12.39
N VAL A 353 0.28 -11.71 13.34
CA VAL A 353 0.30 -10.28 13.71
C VAL A 353 0.72 -9.42 12.51
N ASN A 354 1.74 -9.86 11.77
CA ASN A 354 2.24 -9.12 10.61
C ASN A 354 1.18 -9.02 9.50
N GLY A 355 0.38 -10.06 9.25
CA GLY A 355 -0.71 -9.96 8.28
C GLY A 355 -1.79 -8.96 8.70
N GLY A 356 -2.09 -8.87 10.01
CA GLY A 356 -2.93 -7.79 10.56
C GLY A 356 -2.35 -6.40 10.32
N LEU A 357 -1.03 -6.23 10.52
CA LEU A 357 -0.33 -4.97 10.15
C LEU A 357 -0.41 -4.68 8.65
N GLY A 358 -0.44 -5.72 7.80
CA GLY A 358 -0.62 -5.59 6.36
C GLY A 358 -1.96 -4.99 5.98
N PHE A 359 -3.05 -5.43 6.61
CA PHE A 359 -4.37 -4.80 6.46
C PHE A 359 -4.37 -3.33 6.93
N GLY A 360 -3.70 -3.03 8.04
CA GLY A 360 -3.55 -1.66 8.53
C GLY A 360 -2.76 -0.75 7.57
N LEU A 361 -1.68 -1.28 6.97
CA LEU A 361 -0.89 -0.56 5.98
C LEU A 361 -1.67 -0.33 4.69
N ALA A 362 -2.35 -1.37 4.19
CA ALA A 362 -3.21 -1.26 3.01
C ALA A 362 -4.38 -0.30 3.25
N GLY A 363 -4.98 -0.31 4.44
CA GLY A 363 -6.04 0.64 4.81
C GLY A 363 -5.53 2.08 4.79
N ARG A 364 -4.40 2.39 5.43
CA ARG A 364 -3.83 3.75 5.44
C ARG A 364 -3.38 4.23 4.04
N GLY A 365 -2.87 3.31 3.23
CA GLY A 365 -2.31 3.62 1.90
C GLY A 365 -3.27 3.49 0.72
N MET A 366 -4.44 2.85 0.89
CA MET A 366 -5.35 2.49 -0.22
C MET A 366 -6.84 2.77 0.06
N GLY A 367 -7.13 3.92 0.69
CA GLY A 367 -8.49 4.47 0.79
C GLY A 367 -9.28 4.09 2.05
N GLY A 368 -8.62 3.60 3.09
CA GLY A 368 -9.23 3.23 4.37
C GLY A 368 -9.68 1.78 4.46
N VAL A 369 -9.93 1.31 5.68
CA VAL A 369 -10.63 0.04 5.92
C VAL A 369 -12.09 0.23 5.56
N GLY A 370 -12.61 -0.59 4.65
CA GLY A 370 -13.92 -0.42 4.01
C GLY A 370 -13.84 0.06 2.56
N SER A 371 -12.65 0.41 2.08
CA SER A 371 -12.44 0.71 0.67
C SER A 371 -12.61 -0.54 -0.21
N ARG A 372 -12.74 -0.33 -1.52
CA ARG A 372 -12.78 -1.42 -2.49
C ARG A 372 -11.53 -2.32 -2.37
N ASN A 373 -10.39 -1.80 -1.92
CA ASN A 373 -9.11 -2.52 -1.85
C ASN A 373 -8.94 -3.27 -0.52
N VAL A 374 -9.56 -2.78 0.56
CA VAL A 374 -9.56 -3.41 1.88
C VAL A 374 -10.99 -3.49 2.42
N PRO A 375 -11.82 -4.42 1.89
CA PRO A 375 -13.21 -4.53 2.34
C PRO A 375 -13.24 -4.98 3.81
N VAL A 376 -14.16 -4.40 4.60
CA VAL A 376 -14.33 -4.75 6.04
C VAL A 376 -14.50 -6.25 6.22
N ALA A 377 -15.25 -6.89 5.33
CA ALA A 377 -15.47 -8.34 5.34
C ALA A 377 -14.15 -9.14 5.30
N ALA A 378 -13.15 -8.72 4.50
CA ALA A 378 -11.87 -9.42 4.44
C ALA A 378 -11.08 -9.31 5.76
N VAL A 379 -11.11 -8.14 6.40
CA VAL A 379 -10.48 -7.92 7.71
C VAL A 379 -11.17 -8.78 8.78
N VAL A 380 -12.51 -8.79 8.80
CA VAL A 380 -13.29 -9.59 9.74
C VAL A 380 -13.01 -11.08 9.57
N VAL A 381 -13.05 -11.59 8.33
CA VAL A 381 -12.74 -13.00 8.03
C VAL A 381 -11.32 -13.33 8.48
N TYR A 382 -10.34 -12.48 8.19
CA TYR A 382 -8.97 -12.68 8.62
C TYR A 382 -8.85 -12.79 10.14
N CYS A 383 -9.44 -11.85 10.89
CA CYS A 383 -9.39 -11.84 12.35
C CYS A 383 -10.07 -13.07 12.97
N VAL A 384 -11.24 -13.46 12.45
CA VAL A 384 -11.98 -14.65 12.93
C VAL A 384 -11.17 -15.91 12.69
N VAL A 385 -10.66 -16.11 11.46
CA VAL A 385 -9.86 -17.30 11.11
C VAL A 385 -8.55 -17.32 11.91
N ALA A 386 -7.85 -16.19 12.03
CA ALA A 386 -6.63 -16.10 12.83
C ALA A 386 -6.89 -16.46 14.30
N GLY A 387 -7.96 -15.93 14.91
CA GLY A 387 -8.35 -16.24 16.28
C GLY A 387 -8.67 -17.72 16.48
N LEU A 388 -9.50 -18.30 15.61
CA LEU A 388 -9.89 -19.71 15.68
C LEU A 388 -8.69 -20.65 15.51
N VAL A 389 -7.85 -20.44 14.50
CA VAL A 389 -6.70 -21.32 14.26
C VAL A 389 -5.63 -21.14 15.33
N CYS A 390 -5.40 -19.91 15.82
CA CYS A 390 -4.52 -19.68 16.95
C CYS A 390 -4.99 -20.45 18.19
N ALA A 391 -6.29 -20.38 18.52
CA ALA A 391 -6.88 -21.12 19.63
C ALA A 391 -6.70 -22.64 19.45
N VAL A 392 -7.06 -23.19 18.29
CA VAL A 392 -6.90 -24.62 17.98
C VAL A 392 -5.43 -25.07 18.10
N TYR A 393 -4.51 -24.26 17.56
CA TYR A 393 -3.08 -24.56 17.63
C TYR A 393 -2.57 -24.56 19.07
N VAL A 394 -2.90 -23.54 19.86
CA VAL A 394 -2.49 -23.44 21.27
C VAL A 394 -3.08 -24.58 22.08
N MET A 395 -4.39 -24.86 21.93
CA MET A 395 -5.06 -25.98 22.61
C MET A 395 -4.40 -27.31 22.26
N GLY A 396 -4.12 -27.57 20.98
CA GLY A 396 -3.46 -28.81 20.56
C GLY A 396 -2.02 -28.93 21.09
N VAL A 397 -1.28 -27.82 21.17
CA VAL A 397 0.06 -27.80 21.77
C VAL A 397 0.02 -28.07 23.28
N VAL A 398 -0.96 -27.52 24.00
CA VAL A 398 -1.13 -27.73 25.45
C VAL A 398 -1.60 -29.15 25.74
N TRP A 399 -2.64 -29.63 25.04
CA TRP A 399 -3.13 -31.00 25.16
C TRP A 399 -2.02 -32.01 24.87
N GLY A 400 -1.28 -31.80 23.78
CA GLY A 400 -0.14 -32.64 23.43
C GLY A 400 0.87 -32.82 24.55
N LYS A 401 1.15 -31.74 25.30
CA LYS A 401 2.01 -31.81 26.49
C LYS A 401 1.36 -32.60 27.63
N THR A 402 0.11 -32.30 27.99
CA THR A 402 -0.56 -32.98 29.13
C THR A 402 -0.72 -34.47 28.90
N LYS A 403 -1.02 -34.90 27.67
CA LYS A 403 -1.13 -36.33 27.32
C LYS A 403 0.22 -37.07 27.42
N VAL A 404 1.31 -36.40 27.05
CA VAL A 404 2.67 -36.98 27.19
C VAL A 404 3.04 -37.12 28.66
N PHE A 405 2.78 -36.09 29.48
CA PHE A 405 3.02 -36.14 30.93
C PHE A 405 2.19 -37.22 31.62
N HIS A 406 0.91 -37.37 31.29
CA HIS A 406 0.10 -38.46 31.83
C HIS A 406 0.64 -39.84 31.46
N ARG A 407 1.11 -40.03 30.22
CA ARG A 407 1.65 -41.34 29.79
C ARG A 407 3.00 -41.68 30.43
N GLU A 408 3.85 -40.70 30.73
CA GLU A 408 5.07 -40.90 31.52
C GLU A 408 4.75 -41.17 32.99
N GLY A 409 3.72 -40.51 33.55
CA GLY A 409 3.22 -40.76 34.90
C GLY A 409 2.63 -42.16 35.08
N ASP A 410 1.87 -42.65 34.10
CA ASP A 410 1.31 -44.00 34.15
C ASP A 410 2.40 -45.08 33.98
N ARG A 411 3.36 -44.86 33.07
CA ARG A 411 4.48 -45.80 32.85
C ARG A 411 5.41 -45.90 34.05
N SER A 412 5.69 -44.78 34.73
CA SER A 412 6.48 -44.79 35.97
C SER A 412 5.74 -45.44 37.14
N LYS A 413 4.41 -45.42 37.16
CA LYS A 413 3.59 -46.17 38.12
C LYS A 413 3.56 -47.68 37.82
N GLU A 414 3.50 -48.09 36.55
CA GLU A 414 3.62 -49.51 36.15
C GLU A 414 5.01 -50.08 36.51
N GLU A 415 6.09 -49.39 36.13
CA GLU A 415 7.47 -49.82 36.46
C GLU A 415 7.75 -49.79 37.99
N GLY A 416 7.12 -48.89 38.72
CA GLY A 416 7.17 -48.84 40.19
C GLY A 416 6.33 -49.93 40.87
N GLY A 417 5.20 -50.32 40.26
CA GLY A 417 4.31 -51.38 40.73
C GLY A 417 4.89 -52.79 40.54
N GLU A 418 5.58 -53.05 39.42
CA GLU A 418 6.28 -54.32 39.19
C GLU A 418 7.46 -54.54 40.15
N ARG A 419 8.13 -53.47 40.59
CA ARG A 419 9.19 -53.56 41.62
C ARG A 419 8.66 -53.72 43.05
N GLY A 420 7.38 -53.42 43.30
CA GLY A 420 6.74 -53.51 44.61
C GLY A 420 6.07 -54.86 44.93
N SER A 421 5.94 -55.76 43.94
CA SER A 421 5.22 -57.04 44.10
C SER A 421 6.14 -58.28 44.17
N GLY A 422 7.45 -58.09 44.40
CA GLY A 422 8.44 -59.17 44.40
C GLY A 422 9.23 -59.30 45.69
N SER A 423 8.57 -59.57 46.82
CA SER A 423 9.27 -60.09 48.02
C SER A 423 8.49 -61.25 48.63
N GLY A 424 8.90 -62.47 48.30
CA GLY A 424 8.33 -63.69 48.88
C GLY A 424 8.96 -64.99 48.37
N SER A 425 10.06 -65.38 49.00
CA SER A 425 10.63 -66.74 49.09
C SER A 425 11.39 -67.36 47.89
N GLY A 426 12.59 -67.88 48.20
CA GLY A 426 12.97 -69.24 47.79
C GLY A 426 14.18 -69.41 46.87
N SER A 427 15.31 -69.78 47.48
CA SER A 427 16.54 -70.44 47.00
C SER A 427 16.57 -71.18 45.65
N GLY A 428 17.76 -71.20 45.01
CA GLY A 428 18.21 -72.36 44.21
C GLY A 428 19.10 -72.03 43.01
N ASP A 429 20.26 -72.69 42.96
CA ASP A 429 21.32 -72.64 41.93
C ASP A 429 20.90 -72.85 40.47
N GLY A 430 21.76 -72.45 39.52
CA GLY A 430 21.86 -73.16 38.24
C GLY A 430 22.24 -72.35 37.00
N ALA A 431 23.31 -72.77 36.33
CA ALA A 431 23.88 -72.27 35.09
C ALA A 431 22.91 -72.21 33.88
N GLY A 432 23.24 -71.39 32.86
CA GLY A 432 22.79 -71.67 31.49
C GLY A 432 22.64 -70.48 30.52
N LYS A 433 23.64 -70.32 29.65
CA LYS A 433 23.59 -69.99 28.19
C LYS A 433 22.38 -69.24 27.57
N ARG A 434 22.81 -68.33 26.67
CA ARG A 434 22.31 -68.01 25.31
C ARG A 434 21.10 -67.08 25.15
N GLY A 435 21.37 -65.96 24.49
CA GLY A 435 20.91 -65.73 23.11
C GLY A 435 19.52 -65.12 22.96
N GLY A 436 19.47 -63.91 22.42
CA GLY A 436 18.20 -63.29 22.05
C GLY A 436 18.38 -61.90 21.48
N ALA A 437 19.03 -61.80 20.31
CA ALA A 437 18.91 -60.62 19.47
C ALA A 437 17.45 -60.48 19.05
N HIS A 438 16.75 -59.47 19.56
CA HIS A 438 15.53 -58.98 18.92
C HIS A 438 15.80 -57.61 18.32
N ARG A 439 16.21 -57.66 17.06
CA ARG A 439 16.19 -56.55 16.13
C ARG A 439 14.74 -56.39 15.70
N GLU A 440 14.06 -55.35 16.18
CA GLU A 440 12.79 -54.94 15.61
C GLU A 440 12.95 -53.58 14.94
N LYS A 441 12.53 -53.55 13.68
CA LYS A 441 12.72 -52.48 12.71
C LYS A 441 11.93 -51.24 13.12
N ILE A 442 12.57 -50.08 13.05
CA ILE A 442 11.95 -48.80 12.66
C ILE A 442 12.92 -48.09 11.71
#